data_AF-A0A1E5WG67-F1
#
_entry.id   AF-A0A1E5WG67-F1
#
_cell.length_a   1.000
_cell.length_b   1.000
_cell.length_c   1.000
_cell.angle_alpha   90.00
_cell.angle_beta   90.00
_cell.angle_gamma   90.00
#
_symmetry.space_group_name_H-M   'P 1'
#
loop_
_entity.id
_entity.type
_entity.pdbx_description
1 polymer ?
#
loop_
_entity_poly.entity_id
_entity_poly.type
_entity_poly.pdbx_seq_one_letter_code
_entity_poly.pdbx_strand_id
1 'polypeptide(L)'
;MVQYTSNHSHGNGNGTAAQRSRHGANDGTPFGDAPVLPEMPGMHNTVVPFNFHGNLTSLRHPRRPMVPLRADEHLFIALGLDMASCPRGEPACQGDEKTIVATMNNVSFHLSPITTPLLEAHYDHTGHMDDALLELPYRPPRAFNFTDSALIPEGPKEALLEATSRQQ
;
A
#
# COMPACT_ATOMS: atom_id res chain seq x y z
N MET A 1 13.67 -11.10 -18.35
CA MET A 1 13.10 -11.21 -16.99
C MET A 1 13.95 -12.23 -16.24
N VAL A 2 14.75 -11.79 -15.27
CA VAL A 2 15.57 -12.70 -14.46
C VAL A 2 14.66 -13.22 -13.35
N GLN A 3 14.40 -14.53 -13.33
CA GLN A 3 13.66 -15.18 -12.25
C GLN A 3 14.64 -15.56 -11.15
N TYR A 4 14.41 -15.09 -9.93
CA TYR A 4 15.17 -15.47 -8.75
C TYR A 4 14.30 -16.41 -7.91
N THR A 5 14.78 -17.63 -7.68
CA THR A 5 14.18 -18.57 -6.73
C THR A 5 14.92 -18.46 -5.40
N SER A 6 14.22 -17.93 -4.38
CA SER A 6 14.67 -17.96 -2.99
C SER A 6 14.10 -19.20 -2.31
N ASN A 7 14.96 -20.12 -1.88
CA ASN A 7 14.56 -21.22 -1.01
C ASN A 7 14.79 -20.77 0.44
N HIS A 8 13.74 -20.34 1.13
CA HIS A 8 13.81 -20.12 2.58
C HIS A 8 13.67 -21.47 3.32
N SER A 9 14.78 -21.97 3.86
CA SER A 9 14.72 -22.97 4.92
C SER A 9 14.45 -22.24 6.24
N HIS A 10 13.34 -22.57 6.91
CA HIS A 10 13.04 -22.14 8.28
C HIS A 10 14.11 -22.70 9.22
N GLY A 11 15.18 -21.92 9.43
CA GLY A 11 16.23 -22.17 10.39
C GLY A 11 16.47 -20.91 11.20
N ASN A 12 16.27 -21.01 12.51
CA ASN A 12 16.58 -19.95 13.46
C ASN A 12 18.11 -19.79 13.53
N GLY A 13 18.68 -18.92 12.70
CA GLY A 13 20.11 -18.63 12.69
C GLY A 13 20.48 -17.59 11.64
N ASN A 14 21.45 -16.73 11.98
CA ASN A 14 22.09 -15.79 11.05
C ASN A 14 22.67 -16.55 9.85
N GLY A 15 21.90 -16.68 8.78
CA GLY A 15 22.30 -17.37 7.55
C GLY A 15 22.62 -16.36 6.46
N THR A 16 23.89 -16.23 6.10
CA THR A 16 24.28 -15.58 4.84
C THR A 16 23.74 -16.42 3.68
N ALA A 17 22.74 -15.90 2.96
CA ALA A 17 22.21 -16.55 1.77
C ALA A 17 23.21 -16.42 0.62
N ALA A 18 23.96 -17.49 0.32
CA ALA A 18 24.84 -17.55 -0.84
C ALA A 18 24.10 -18.20 -2.02
N GLN A 19 23.95 -17.47 -3.14
CA GLN A 19 23.39 -18.05 -4.36
C GLN A 19 24.49 -18.67 -5.23
N ARG A 20 24.24 -19.88 -5.73
CA ARG A 20 25.14 -20.58 -6.66
C ARG A 20 24.70 -20.32 -8.09
N SER A 21 25.44 -19.49 -8.83
CA SER A 21 25.27 -19.37 -10.29
C SER A 21 25.73 -20.67 -10.96
N ARG A 22 24.85 -21.32 -11.72
CA ARG A 22 25.23 -22.45 -12.60
C ARG A 22 25.55 -21.89 -13.99
N HIS A 23 26.73 -21.32 -14.17
CA HIS A 23 27.30 -21.18 -15.51
C HIS A 23 28.11 -22.44 -15.83
N GLY A 24 27.76 -23.07 -16.96
CA GLY A 24 28.47 -24.23 -17.50
C GLY A 24 29.95 -23.90 -17.66
N ALA A 25 30.79 -24.68 -17.00
CA ALA A 25 32.22 -24.50 -17.00
C ALA A 25 32.82 -24.90 -18.35
N ASN A 26 33.49 -23.95 -19.00
CA ASN A 26 34.69 -24.24 -19.75
C ASN A 26 35.74 -23.19 -19.36
N ASP A 27 36.86 -23.72 -18.89
CA ASP A 27 38.17 -23.10 -18.69
C ASP A 27 38.42 -22.21 -17.47
N GLY A 28 39.60 -22.41 -16.90
CA GLY A 28 39.98 -22.04 -15.55
C GLY A 28 40.38 -20.57 -15.39
N THR A 29 39.73 -19.90 -14.44
CA THR A 29 40.26 -18.83 -13.58
C THR A 29 39.13 -18.43 -12.61
N PRO A 30 39.25 -18.58 -11.28
CA PRO A 30 38.21 -18.15 -10.36
C PRO A 30 38.34 -16.63 -10.10
N PHE A 31 38.05 -15.81 -11.11
CA PHE A 31 37.65 -14.42 -10.93
C PHE A 31 36.13 -14.39 -11.16
N GLY A 32 35.28 -13.82 -10.30
CA GLY A 32 35.48 -13.05 -9.10
C GLY A 32 34.12 -12.96 -8.38
N ASP A 33 34.17 -12.50 -7.14
CA ASP A 33 33.08 -12.10 -6.24
C ASP A 33 31.67 -12.55 -6.63
N ALA A 34 31.20 -13.60 -5.96
CA ALA A 34 29.77 -13.81 -5.84
C ALA A 34 29.14 -12.54 -5.24
N PRO A 35 28.06 -12.00 -5.83
CA PRO A 35 27.42 -10.80 -5.31
C PRO A 35 26.97 -11.04 -3.87
N VAL A 36 27.37 -10.17 -2.95
CA VAL A 36 26.90 -10.18 -1.56
C VAL A 36 25.44 -9.74 -1.57
N LEU A 37 24.53 -10.61 -1.11
CA LEU A 37 23.14 -10.22 -0.93
C LEU A 37 23.02 -9.29 0.27
N PRO A 38 22.25 -8.19 0.15
CA PRO A 38 21.93 -7.36 1.30
C PRO A 38 21.02 -8.13 2.28
N GLU A 39 21.16 -7.83 3.56
CA GLU A 39 20.23 -8.31 4.57
C GLU A 39 18.89 -7.60 4.41
N MET A 40 17.83 -8.38 4.14
CA MET A 40 16.48 -7.85 3.99
C MET A 40 15.79 -7.79 5.35
N PRO A 41 15.05 -6.71 5.67
CA PRO A 41 14.24 -6.66 6.87
C PRO A 41 13.24 -7.82 6.92
N GLY A 42 13.00 -8.36 8.12
CA GLY A 42 11.99 -9.38 8.31
C GLY A 42 10.58 -8.89 7.95
N MET A 43 9.71 -9.80 7.52
CA MET A 43 8.34 -9.50 7.06
C MET A 43 7.47 -8.74 8.08
N HIS A 44 7.78 -8.86 9.36
CA HIS A 44 7.06 -8.20 10.46
C HIS A 44 7.86 -7.04 11.10
N ASN A 45 8.97 -6.62 10.48
CA ASN A 45 9.76 -5.50 10.98
C ASN A 45 9.11 -4.16 10.59
N THR A 46 8.51 -3.49 11.58
CA THR A 46 7.87 -2.17 11.46
C THR A 46 8.85 -1.01 11.65
N VAL A 47 9.97 -1.23 12.36
CA VAL A 47 10.95 -0.19 12.73
C VAL A 47 11.76 0.28 11.53
N VAL A 48 12.20 -0.65 10.67
CA VAL A 48 12.97 -0.29 9.47
C VAL A 48 12.16 0.60 8.51
N PRO A 49 10.94 0.22 8.07
CA PRO A 49 10.14 1.10 7.21
C PRO A 49 9.78 2.41 7.91
N PHE A 50 9.47 2.40 9.21
CA PHE A 50 9.21 3.63 9.98
C PHE A 50 10.37 4.63 9.89
N ASN A 51 11.60 4.19 10.19
CA ASN A 51 12.79 5.03 10.13
C ASN A 51 13.12 5.47 8.70
N PHE A 52 12.93 4.59 7.72
CA PHE A 52 13.13 4.94 6.31
C PHE A 52 12.18 6.05 5.86
N HIS A 53 10.88 5.92 6.14
CA HIS A 53 9.88 6.92 5.80
C HIS A 53 10.06 8.23 6.58
N GLY A 54 10.46 8.15 7.85
CA GLY A 54 10.72 9.32 8.70
C GLY A 54 11.87 10.20 8.19
N ASN A 55 12.81 9.63 7.42
CA ASN A 55 13.96 10.34 6.85
C ASN A 55 13.71 10.95 5.45
N LEU A 56 12.51 10.78 4.89
CA LEU A 56 12.19 11.32 3.56
C LEU A 56 12.12 12.85 3.62
N THR A 57 13.05 13.51 2.94
CA THR A 57 13.08 14.97 2.81
C THR A 57 13.22 15.37 1.33
N SER A 58 12.53 16.43 0.94
CA SER A 58 12.65 16.99 -0.41
C SER A 58 13.95 17.79 -0.55
N LEU A 59 14.63 17.64 -1.69
CA LEU A 59 15.78 18.47 -2.02
C LEU A 59 15.33 19.92 -2.23
N ARG A 60 15.78 20.83 -1.36
CA ARG A 60 15.50 22.27 -1.50
C ARG A 60 16.25 22.84 -2.70
N HIS A 61 15.50 23.39 -3.66
CA HIS A 61 16.06 24.02 -4.85
C HIS A 61 15.36 25.37 -5.11
N PRO A 62 16.10 26.46 -5.40
CA PRO A 62 15.49 27.79 -5.57
C PRO A 62 14.42 27.89 -6.66
N ARG A 63 14.50 27.01 -7.68
CA ARG A 63 13.51 26.92 -8.78
C ARG A 63 12.33 25.99 -8.50
N ARG A 64 12.28 25.31 -7.34
CA ARG A 64 11.17 24.42 -6.99
C ARG A 64 10.13 25.20 -6.17
N PRO A 65 8.83 24.95 -6.38
CA PRO A 65 7.78 25.59 -5.59
C PRO A 65 7.95 25.26 -4.11
N MET A 66 7.72 26.25 -3.26
CA MET A 66 7.78 26.09 -1.81
C MET A 66 6.56 25.29 -1.32
N VAL A 67 6.68 24.71 -0.12
CA VAL A 67 5.56 24.06 0.56
C VAL A 67 4.46 25.11 0.82
N PRO A 68 3.19 24.83 0.50
CA PRO A 68 2.08 25.71 0.83
C PRO A 68 2.02 25.99 2.34
N LEU A 69 2.02 27.28 2.71
CA LEU A 69 1.98 27.70 4.12
C LEU A 69 0.56 27.75 4.71
N ARG A 70 -0.44 27.76 3.83
CA ARG A 70 -1.85 27.82 4.18
C ARG A 70 -2.59 26.73 3.41
N ALA A 71 -3.37 25.93 4.14
CA ALA A 71 -4.31 25.00 3.53
C ALA A 71 -5.65 25.71 3.38
N ASP A 72 -6.24 25.62 2.18
CA ASP A 72 -7.59 26.15 1.91
C ASP A 72 -8.65 25.11 2.29
N GLU A 73 -8.33 23.83 2.13
CA GLU A 73 -9.21 22.69 2.42
C GLU A 73 -8.48 21.63 3.26
N HIS A 74 -9.25 20.96 4.13
CA HIS A 74 -8.75 19.90 5.00
C HIS A 74 -9.57 18.64 4.81
N LEU A 75 -8.92 17.55 4.40
CA LEU A 75 -9.53 16.23 4.26
C LEU A 75 -9.00 15.31 5.36
N PHE A 76 -9.91 14.62 6.04
CA PHE A 76 -9.61 13.49 6.90
C PHE A 76 -10.16 12.24 6.23
N ILE A 77 -9.30 11.37 5.73
CA ILE A 77 -9.70 10.17 4.99
C ILE A 77 -9.42 8.95 5.86
N ALA A 78 -10.49 8.30 6.33
CA ALA A 78 -10.43 7.00 6.96
C ALA A 78 -10.46 5.91 5.89
N LEU A 79 -9.40 5.11 5.84
CA LEU A 79 -9.31 3.93 4.97
C LEU A 79 -9.82 2.71 5.74
N GLY A 80 -10.67 1.90 5.10
CA GLY A 80 -11.23 0.70 5.70
C GLY A 80 -11.36 -0.45 4.71
N LEU A 81 -11.43 -1.67 5.25
CA LEU A 81 -11.90 -2.85 4.54
C LEU A 81 -13.26 -3.24 5.13
N ASP A 82 -14.23 -3.48 4.26
CA ASP A 82 -15.58 -3.87 4.65
C ASP A 82 -16.07 -5.05 3.80
N MET A 83 -17.20 -5.64 4.15
CA MET A 83 -17.85 -6.70 3.40
C MET A 83 -19.14 -6.19 2.77
N ALA A 84 -19.18 -6.09 1.45
CA ALA A 84 -20.38 -5.75 0.71
C ALA A 84 -21.11 -7.01 0.23
N SER A 85 -22.44 -6.99 0.22
CA SER A 85 -23.25 -8.04 -0.40
C SER A 85 -23.03 -8.04 -1.92
N CYS A 86 -22.83 -9.21 -2.50
CA CYS A 86 -22.63 -9.37 -3.93
C CYS A 86 -23.96 -9.33 -4.70
N PRO A 87 -24.15 -8.38 -5.64
CA PRO A 87 -25.27 -8.42 -6.57
C PRO A 87 -25.19 -9.70 -7.44
N ARG A 88 -26.34 -10.28 -7.79
CA ARG A 88 -26.39 -11.45 -8.67
C ARG A 88 -25.82 -11.10 -10.04
N GLY A 89 -24.81 -11.84 -10.47
CA GLY A 89 -24.19 -11.70 -11.79
C GLY A 89 -22.93 -10.83 -11.82
N GLU A 90 -22.48 -10.31 -10.68
CA GLU A 90 -21.19 -9.59 -10.60
C GLU A 90 -20.00 -10.56 -10.73
N PRO A 91 -19.14 -10.42 -11.76
CA PRO A 91 -18.00 -11.32 -11.97
C PRO A 91 -16.93 -11.19 -10.88
N ALA A 92 -16.89 -10.06 -10.16
CA ALA A 92 -15.99 -9.83 -9.03
C ALA A 92 -16.32 -10.70 -7.80
N CYS A 93 -17.52 -11.28 -7.76
CA CYS A 93 -17.96 -12.18 -6.73
C CYS A 93 -17.86 -13.61 -7.24
N GLN A 94 -16.79 -14.31 -6.88
CA GLN A 94 -16.48 -15.68 -7.33
C GLN A 94 -17.41 -16.73 -6.70
N GLY A 95 -18.72 -16.48 -6.67
CA GLY A 95 -19.73 -17.33 -6.04
C GLY A 95 -19.98 -17.05 -4.57
N ASP A 96 -19.25 -16.11 -3.95
CA ASP A 96 -19.48 -15.70 -2.57
C ASP A 96 -20.67 -14.73 -2.45
N GLU A 97 -21.45 -14.87 -1.37
CA GLU A 97 -22.58 -13.96 -1.07
C GLU A 97 -22.10 -12.55 -0.70
N LYS A 98 -20.83 -12.42 -0.29
CA LYS A 98 -20.19 -11.17 0.11
C LYS A 98 -18.80 -11.07 -0.48
N THR A 99 -18.38 -9.86 -0.81
CA THR A 99 -17.03 -9.55 -1.28
C THR A 99 -16.38 -8.51 -0.37
N ILE A 100 -15.05 -8.55 -0.27
CA ILE A 100 -14.30 -7.54 0.47
C ILE A 100 -14.19 -6.30 -0.40
N VAL A 101 -14.59 -5.16 0.15
CA VAL A 101 -14.46 -3.84 -0.48
C VAL A 101 -13.55 -2.94 0.34
N ALA A 102 -12.79 -2.10 -0.35
CA ALA A 102 -12.04 -1.03 0.28
C ALA A 102 -12.89 0.25 0.28
N THR A 103 -12.87 0.97 1.40
CA THR A 103 -13.64 2.21 1.55
C THR A 103 -12.75 3.38 1.93
N MET A 104 -13.12 4.57 1.45
CA MET A 104 -12.62 5.86 1.89
C MET A 104 -13.78 6.63 2.49
N ASN A 105 -13.72 6.97 3.78
CA ASN A 105 -14.82 7.64 4.49
C ASN A 105 -16.19 6.93 4.33
N ASN A 106 -16.16 5.59 4.35
CA ASN A 106 -17.32 4.72 4.17
C ASN A 106 -17.95 4.77 2.75
N VAL A 107 -17.17 5.22 1.75
CA VAL A 107 -17.53 5.17 0.33
C VAL A 107 -16.62 4.19 -0.39
N SER A 108 -17.20 3.21 -1.08
CA SER A 108 -16.48 2.29 -1.97
C SER A 108 -16.60 2.77 -3.41
N PHE A 109 -15.49 2.78 -4.14
CA PHE A 109 -15.50 3.12 -5.57
C PHE A 109 -15.84 1.88 -6.39
N HIS A 110 -16.89 1.97 -7.21
CA HIS A 110 -17.34 0.89 -8.07
C HIS A 110 -17.32 1.33 -9.53
N LEU A 111 -16.56 0.62 -10.37
CA LEU A 111 -16.58 0.80 -11.81
C LEU A 111 -17.76 0.01 -12.37
N SER A 112 -18.76 0.72 -12.91
CA SER A 112 -19.88 0.05 -13.56
C SER A 112 -19.44 -0.57 -14.90
N PRO A 113 -19.97 -1.74 -15.29
CA PRO A 113 -19.54 -2.44 -16.51
C PRO A 113 -19.88 -1.71 -17.83
N ILE A 114 -20.75 -0.69 -17.80
CA ILE A 114 -21.25 0.02 -18.99
C ILE A 114 -21.09 1.54 -18.85
N THR A 115 -19.95 2.01 -18.32
CA THR A 115 -19.73 3.46 -18.15
C THR A 115 -18.61 4.00 -19.01
N THR A 116 -18.93 5.07 -19.73
CA THR A 116 -17.96 6.02 -20.28
C THR A 116 -16.96 6.46 -19.21
N PRO A 117 -15.66 6.55 -19.51
CA PRO A 117 -14.66 7.04 -18.56
C PRO A 117 -15.06 8.39 -17.95
N LEU A 118 -14.80 8.57 -16.66
CA LEU A 118 -15.16 9.80 -15.94
C LEU A 118 -14.63 11.06 -16.64
N LEU A 119 -13.39 11.01 -17.15
CA LEU A 119 -12.78 12.14 -17.84
C LEU A 119 -13.49 12.49 -19.17
N GLU A 120 -13.87 11.47 -19.94
CA GLU A 120 -14.57 11.65 -21.22
C GLU A 120 -15.94 12.26 -20.99
N ALA A 121 -16.69 11.70 -20.05
CA ALA A 121 -18.04 12.13 -19.79
C ALA A 121 -18.09 13.51 -19.08
N HIS A 122 -17.06 13.89 -18.30
CA HIS A 122 -16.84 15.28 -17.86
C HIS A 122 -16.56 16.22 -19.04
N TYR A 123 -15.71 15.82 -19.99
CA TYR A 123 -15.34 16.66 -21.13
C TYR A 123 -16.52 16.90 -22.09
N ASP A 124 -17.25 15.84 -22.42
CA ASP A 124 -18.39 15.89 -23.34
C ASP A 124 -19.68 16.37 -22.67
N HIS A 125 -19.66 16.63 -21.37
CA HIS A 125 -20.84 16.97 -20.56
C HIS A 125 -21.96 15.94 -20.73
N THR A 126 -21.58 14.67 -20.85
CA THR A 126 -22.50 13.55 -21.07
C THR A 126 -22.68 12.75 -19.78
N GLY A 127 -23.90 12.26 -19.56
CA GLY A 127 -24.25 11.52 -18.34
C GLY A 127 -24.70 12.43 -17.19
N HIS A 128 -25.59 11.91 -16.34
CA HIS A 128 -26.02 12.56 -15.11
C HIS A 128 -24.88 12.48 -14.07
N MET A 129 -23.81 13.24 -14.26
CA MET A 129 -22.65 13.25 -13.36
C MET A 129 -23.02 13.58 -11.93
N ASP A 130 -23.97 14.50 -11.75
CA ASP A 130 -24.45 14.95 -10.45
C ASP A 130 -25.19 13.84 -9.68
N ASP A 131 -25.83 12.90 -10.41
CA ASP A 131 -26.54 11.76 -9.80
C ASP A 131 -25.68 10.48 -9.76
N ALA A 132 -24.66 10.39 -10.61
CA ALA A 132 -23.80 9.21 -10.77
C ALA A 132 -22.52 9.26 -9.91
N LEU A 133 -22.07 10.45 -9.51
CA LEU A 133 -20.85 10.63 -8.72
C LEU A 133 -21.20 11.13 -7.32
N LEU A 134 -20.94 10.29 -6.33
CA LEU A 134 -20.88 10.74 -4.95
C LEU A 134 -19.53 11.43 -4.73
N GLU A 135 -19.55 12.71 -4.41
CA GLU A 135 -18.34 13.41 -3.95
C GLU A 135 -17.77 12.72 -2.70
N LEU A 136 -16.45 12.51 -2.69
CA LEU A 136 -15.79 11.91 -1.53
C LEU A 136 -15.95 12.85 -0.31
N PRO A 137 -16.56 12.40 0.79
CA PRO A 137 -16.75 13.26 1.95
C PRO A 137 -15.41 13.74 2.52
N TYR A 138 -15.34 15.00 2.96
CA TYR A 138 -14.14 15.56 3.60
C TYR A 138 -13.72 14.84 4.89
N ARG A 139 -14.64 14.11 5.54
CA ARG A 139 -14.41 13.35 6.77
C ARG A 139 -15.35 12.14 6.86
N PRO A 140 -15.03 11.10 7.64
CA PRO A 140 -15.93 9.96 7.81
C PRO A 140 -17.24 10.40 8.46
N PRO A 141 -18.38 9.80 8.07
CA PRO A 141 -19.70 10.19 8.57
C PRO A 141 -19.87 9.97 10.08
N ARG A 142 -19.11 9.03 10.65
CA ARG A 142 -19.09 8.76 12.09
C ARG A 142 -17.65 8.58 12.56
N ALA A 143 -17.28 9.29 13.62
CA ALA A 143 -16.00 9.12 14.29
C ALA A 143 -16.04 7.94 15.26
N PHE A 144 -14.95 7.17 15.29
CA PHE A 144 -14.69 6.08 16.23
C PHE A 144 -13.18 5.95 16.45
N ASN A 145 -12.74 5.00 17.27
CA ASN A 145 -11.33 4.68 17.39
C ASN A 145 -10.85 3.92 16.14
N PHE A 146 -10.36 4.66 15.13
CA PHE A 146 -10.00 4.11 13.81
C PHE A 146 -8.82 3.12 13.86
N THR A 147 -8.01 3.18 14.91
CA THR A 147 -6.79 2.36 15.08
C THR A 147 -6.83 1.59 16.39
N ASP A 148 -8.01 1.09 16.77
CA ASP A 148 -8.15 0.25 17.96
C ASP A 148 -7.30 -1.01 17.81
N SER A 149 -6.28 -1.15 18.65
CA SER A 149 -5.36 -2.29 18.63
C SER A 149 -6.07 -3.62 18.90
N ALA A 150 -7.22 -3.61 19.57
CA ALA A 150 -8.03 -4.83 19.76
C ALA A 150 -8.66 -5.33 18.46
N LEU A 151 -8.78 -4.47 17.43
CA LEU A 151 -9.36 -4.79 16.11
C LEU A 151 -8.29 -4.98 15.03
N ILE A 152 -7.03 -4.69 15.33
CA ILE A 152 -5.88 -4.94 14.46
C ILE A 152 -5.29 -6.28 14.89
N PRO A 153 -5.41 -7.36 14.10
CA PRO A 153 -4.80 -8.64 14.48
C PRO A 153 -3.29 -8.46 14.55
N GLU A 154 -2.72 -8.51 15.75
CA GLU A 154 -1.27 -8.40 15.94
C GLU A 154 -0.57 -9.55 15.19
N GLY A 155 0.29 -9.20 14.24
CA GLY A 155 1.24 -10.17 13.67
C GLY A 155 2.15 -10.72 14.78
N PRO A 156 2.66 -11.95 14.66
CA PRO A 156 3.32 -12.65 15.76
C PRO A 156 4.61 -11.98 16.29
N LYS A 157 5.12 -10.92 15.64
CA LYS A 157 6.30 -10.14 16.05
C LYS A 157 6.30 -8.72 15.45
N GLU A 158 5.25 -7.92 15.64
CA GLU A 158 5.34 -6.50 15.32
C GLU A 158 6.13 -5.76 16.42
N ALA A 159 7.19 -5.05 16.05
CA ALA A 159 7.91 -4.21 16.99
C ALA A 159 7.04 -2.99 17.31
N LEU A 160 6.74 -2.78 18.60
CA LEU A 160 5.92 -1.66 19.04
C LEU A 160 6.68 -0.35 18.83
N LEU A 161 6.15 0.52 17.98
CA LEU A 161 6.65 1.87 17.80
C LEU A 161 6.10 2.75 18.93
N GLU A 162 6.95 3.55 19.57
CA GLU A 162 6.49 4.51 20.56
C GLU A 162 5.65 5.61 19.90
N ALA A 163 4.59 6.03 20.59
CA ALA A 163 3.75 7.12 20.12
C ALA A 163 4.56 8.42 20.04
N THR A 164 4.60 9.04 18.86
CA THR A 164 5.23 10.34 18.69
C THR A 164 4.29 11.44 19.16
N SER A 165 4.59 12.03 20.33
CA SER A 165 3.89 13.22 20.81
C SER A 165 4.38 14.44 20.03
N ARG A 166 3.46 15.24 19.46
CA ARG A 166 3.79 16.62 19.11
C ARG A 166 3.93 17.41 20.41
N GLN A 167 5.12 17.94 20.69
CA GLN A 167 5.23 19.04 21.65
C GLN A 167 4.46 20.23 21.05
N GLN A 168 3.42 20.68 21.77
CA GLN A 168 2.75 21.95 21.49
C GLN A 168 3.62 23.12 21.93
#